data_AF-W9UZ88-F1
#
_entry.id   AF-W9UZ88-F1
#
_cell.length_a   1.000
_cell.length_b   1.000
_cell.length_c   1.000
_cell.angle_alpha   90.00
_cell.angle_beta   90.00
_cell.angle_gamma   90.00
#
_symmetry.space_group_name_H-M   'P 1'
#
loop_
_entity.id
_entity.type
_entity.pdbx_description
1 polymer ?
#
loop_
_entity_poly.entity_id
_entity_poly.type
_entity_poly.pdbx_seq_one_letter_code
_entity_poly.pdbx_strand_id
1 'polypeptide(L)'
;MCSINLPGSIELTEIGMAILIFAAMPVVTWRGGHIVVDLLDRYLSTFVVKCLSLLSAIVISGSFYYLGHRIYQLGERSIRRGEVTEFLGISSGYIVQYIAIMSWATALGMITYGVYRIFFQDKSN
;
A
#
# COMPACT_ATOMS: atom_id res chain seq x y z
N MET A 1 7.54 9.08 38.79
CA MET A 1 7.43 8.53 37.42
C MET A 1 6.00 8.04 37.26
N CYS A 2 5.06 8.85 36.73
CA CYS A 2 4.88 9.22 35.32
C CYS A 2 4.52 7.95 34.50
N SER A 3 3.25 7.70 34.20
CA SER A 3 2.61 8.33 33.05
C SER A 3 1.09 8.20 33.10
N ILE A 4 0.40 9.31 32.85
CA ILE A 4 -1.03 9.44 32.55
C ILE A 4 -1.37 8.78 31.20
N ASN A 5 -1.18 7.47 31.05
CA ASN A 5 -1.70 6.76 29.89
C ASN A 5 -3.20 6.50 30.15
N LEU A 6 -4.05 7.32 29.55
CA LEU A 6 -5.47 6.98 29.42
C LEU A 6 -5.54 5.59 28.76
N PRO A 7 -6.19 4.60 29.40
CA PRO A 7 -6.42 3.30 28.75
C PRO A 7 -7.14 3.55 27.42
N GLY A 8 -6.47 3.24 26.29
CA GLY A 8 -6.96 3.50 24.93
C GLY A 8 -6.16 4.51 24.09
N SER A 9 -5.32 5.38 24.67
CA SER A 9 -4.51 6.34 23.87
C SER A 9 -3.48 5.66 22.96
N ILE A 10 -2.94 4.52 23.39
CA ILE A 10 -1.96 3.76 22.61
C ILE A 10 -2.65 3.10 21.41
N GLU A 11 -3.78 2.43 21.62
CA GLU A 11 -4.59 1.83 20.55
C GLU A 11 -5.02 2.89 19.52
N LEU A 12 -5.42 4.08 19.98
CA LEU A 12 -5.81 5.17 19.10
C LEU A 12 -4.66 5.64 18.19
N THR A 13 -3.45 5.76 18.73
CA THR A 13 -2.28 6.16 17.94
C THR A 13 -1.81 5.04 17.01
N GLU A 14 -1.92 3.77 17.41
CA GLU A 14 -1.65 2.61 16.55
C GLU A 14 -2.59 2.58 15.35
N ILE A 15 -3.90 2.71 15.59
CA ILE A 15 -4.91 2.74 14.52
C ILE A 15 -4.70 3.98 13.63
N GLY A 16 -4.42 5.13 14.24
CA GLY A 16 -4.13 6.37 13.51
C GLY A 16 -2.93 6.23 12.58
N MET A 17 -1.81 5.67 13.07
CA MET A 17 -0.63 5.41 12.26
C MET A 17 -0.90 4.41 11.14
N ALA A 18 -1.62 3.32 11.42
CA ALA A 18 -1.99 2.34 10.40
C ALA A 18 -2.81 3.00 9.27
N ILE A 19 -3.83 3.79 9.62
CA ILE A 19 -4.65 4.51 8.64
C ILE A 19 -3.79 5.46 7.80
N LEU A 20 -2.93 6.25 8.44
CA LEU A 20 -2.07 7.23 7.76
C LEU A 20 -1.06 6.55 6.82
N ILE A 21 -0.39 5.49 7.26
CA ILE A 21 0.61 4.78 6.47
C ILE A 21 -0.04 4.14 5.24
N PHE A 22 -1.16 3.43 5.43
CA PHE A 22 -1.85 2.78 4.32
C PHE A 22 -2.53 3.78 3.38
N ALA A 23 -2.95 4.95 3.87
CA ALA A 23 -3.41 6.05 3.01
C ALA A 23 -2.27 6.69 2.21
N ALA A 24 -1.07 6.78 2.81
CA ALA A 24 0.10 7.35 2.15
C ALA A 24 0.68 6.43 1.07
N MET A 25 0.59 5.11 1.23
CA MET A 25 1.16 4.14 0.27
C MET A 25 0.70 4.37 -1.19
N PRO A 26 -0.60 4.44 -1.53
CA PRO A 26 -1.04 4.73 -2.89
C PRO A 26 -0.49 6.06 -3.44
N VAL A 27 -0.45 7.09 -2.60
CA VAL A 27 0.02 8.45 -2.97
C VAL A 27 1.52 8.45 -3.26
N VAL A 28 2.30 7.77 -2.42
CA VAL A 28 3.75 7.64 -2.59
C VAL A 28 4.06 6.77 -3.81
N THR A 29 3.30 5.70 -4.06
CA THR A 29 3.44 4.90 -5.29
C THR A 29 3.28 5.75 -6.54
N TRP A 30 2.32 6.68 -6.55
CA TRP A 30 2.11 7.57 -7.70
C TRP A 30 3.24 8.60 -7.87
N ARG A 31 3.76 9.18 -6.78
CA ARG A 31 4.86 10.18 -6.83
C ARG A 31 6.25 9.58 -7.01
N GLY A 32 6.51 8.46 -6.36
CA GLY A 32 7.82 7.80 -6.31
C GLY A 32 8.20 7.08 -7.60
N GLY A 33 7.23 6.75 -8.46
CA GLY A 33 7.48 6.10 -9.74
C GLY A 33 8.39 6.90 -10.67
N HIS A 34 8.25 8.23 -10.71
CA HIS A 34 9.10 9.08 -11.54
C HIS A 34 10.57 9.08 -11.06
N ILE A 35 10.77 9.07 -9.74
CA ILE A 35 12.09 9.22 -9.09
C ILE A 35 12.96 8.00 -9.37
N VAL A 36 12.44 6.78 -9.23
CA VAL A 36 13.22 5.54 -9.44
C VAL A 36 13.71 5.44 -10.89
N VAL A 37 12.90 5.90 -11.84
CA VAL A 37 13.24 5.90 -13.26
C VAL A 37 14.37 6.87 -13.56
N ASP A 38 14.30 8.08 -13.02
CA ASP A 38 15.28 9.14 -13.28
C ASP A 38 16.68 8.76 -12.77
N LEU A 39 16.77 8.04 -11.64
CA LEU A 39 18.05 7.56 -11.12
C LEU A 39 18.67 6.43 -11.96
N LEU A 40 17.83 5.51 -12.49
CA LEU A 40 18.32 4.30 -13.17
C LEU A 40 18.75 4.57 -14.62
N ASP A 41 18.13 5.54 -15.29
CA ASP A 41 18.46 5.93 -16.67
C ASP A 41 19.87 6.53 -16.79
N ARG A 42 20.44 7.03 -15.67
CA ARG A 42 21.81 7.59 -15.65
C ARG A 42 22.91 6.53 -15.75
N TYR A 43 22.62 5.26 -15.42
CA TYR A 43 23.64 4.21 -15.30
C TYR A 43 23.41 2.99 -16.19
N LEU A 44 22.18 2.77 -16.70
CA LEU A 44 21.81 1.62 -17.52
C LEU A 44 21.17 2.08 -18.84
N SER A 45 21.32 1.26 -19.89
CA SER A 45 20.63 1.51 -21.17
C SER A 45 19.12 1.57 -20.96
N THR A 46 18.50 2.59 -21.53
CA THR A 46 17.08 2.93 -21.38
C THR A 46 16.17 1.70 -21.57
N PHE A 47 16.45 0.80 -22.53
CA PHE A 47 15.64 -0.41 -22.78
C PHE A 47 15.63 -1.41 -21.61
N VAL A 48 16.78 -1.65 -20.96
CA VAL A 48 16.90 -2.60 -19.84
C VAL A 48 16.17 -2.08 -18.61
N VAL A 49 16.30 -0.78 -18.33
CA VAL A 49 15.59 -0.09 -17.24
C VAL A 49 14.08 -0.21 -17.43
N LYS A 50 13.59 -0.11 -18.67
CA LYS A 50 12.17 -0.23 -19.01
C LYS A 50 11.62 -1.63 -18.73
N CYS A 51 12.28 -2.68 -19.22
CA CYS A 51 11.89 -4.07 -18.94
C CYS A 51 11.90 -4.38 -17.44
N LEU A 52 12.97 -4.02 -16.73
CA LEU A 52 13.09 -4.32 -15.30
C LEU A 52 12.04 -3.57 -14.45
N SER A 53 11.72 -2.33 -14.82
CA SER A 53 10.67 -1.55 -14.15
C SER A 53 9.27 -2.12 -14.37
N LEU A 54 9.02 -2.68 -15.55
CA LEU A 54 7.73 -3.28 -15.89
C LEU A 54 7.56 -4.60 -15.13
N LEU A 55 8.61 -5.42 -15.08
CA LEU A 55 8.65 -6.64 -14.28
C LEU A 55 8.43 -6.32 -12.79
N SER A 56 9.15 -5.32 -12.25
CA SER A 56 9.00 -4.94 -10.84
C SER A 56 7.59 -4.42 -10.54
N ALA A 57 6.99 -3.61 -11.41
CA ALA A 57 5.61 -3.13 -11.24
C ALA A 57 4.60 -4.28 -11.21
N ILE A 58 4.75 -5.28 -12.09
CA ILE A 58 3.89 -6.49 -12.09
C ILE A 58 4.06 -7.27 -10.79
N VAL A 59 5.30 -7.51 -10.35
CA VAL A 59 5.58 -8.27 -9.12
C VAL A 59 5.03 -7.56 -7.90
N ILE A 60 5.24 -6.24 -7.79
CA ILE A 60 4.75 -5.43 -6.66
C ILE A 60 3.23 -5.39 -6.66
N SER A 61 2.61 -5.12 -7.80
CA SER A 61 1.15 -5.14 -7.92
C SER A 61 0.55 -6.49 -7.55
N GLY A 62 1.10 -7.58 -8.09
CA GLY A 62 0.63 -8.93 -7.78
C GLY A 62 0.76 -9.26 -6.28
N SER A 63 1.87 -8.84 -5.67
CA SER A 63 2.11 -9.02 -4.24
C SER A 63 1.10 -8.24 -3.39
N PHE A 64 0.86 -6.96 -3.70
CA PHE A 64 -0.11 -6.13 -2.97
C PHE A 64 -1.55 -6.60 -3.16
N TYR A 65 -1.90 -7.08 -4.35
CA TYR A 65 -3.22 -7.65 -4.60
C TYR A 65 -3.46 -8.90 -3.75
N TYR A 66 -2.48 -9.82 -3.72
CA TYR A 66 -2.54 -11.02 -2.89
C TYR A 66 -2.59 -10.68 -1.40
N LEU A 67 -1.73 -9.74 -0.96
CA LEU A 67 -1.71 -9.26 0.42
C LEU A 67 -3.06 -8.66 0.82
N GLY A 68 -3.63 -7.76 0.02
CA GLY A 68 -4.94 -7.15 0.25
C GLY A 68 -6.04 -8.21 0.36
N HIS A 69 -6.04 -9.22 -0.51
CA HIS A 69 -7.00 -10.31 -0.44
C HIS A 69 -6.87 -11.15 0.84
N ARG A 70 -5.65 -11.44 1.29
CA ARG A 70 -5.40 -12.16 2.55
C ARG A 70 -5.82 -11.35 3.77
N ILE A 71 -5.55 -10.05 3.78
CA ILE A 71 -5.95 -9.13 4.85
C ILE A 71 -7.47 -8.99 4.88
N TYR A 72 -8.14 -8.92 3.73
CA TYR A 72 -9.60 -8.89 3.66
C TYR A 72 -10.24 -10.13 4.30
N GLN A 73 -9.74 -11.33 3.97
CA GLN A 73 -10.21 -12.57 4.58
C GLN A 73 -9.94 -12.61 6.09
N LEU A 74 -8.83 -12.04 6.55
CA LEU A 74 -8.53 -11.93 7.98
C LEU A 74 -9.55 -11.00 8.67
N GLY A 75 -9.84 -9.84 8.09
CA GLY A 75 -10.83 -8.90 8.61
C GLY A 75 -12.23 -9.52 8.67
N GLU A 76 -12.64 -10.27 7.65
CA GLU A 76 -13.91 -10.97 7.64
C GLU A 76 -14.01 -12.04 8.75
N ARG A 77 -12.91 -12.74 9.06
CA ARG A 77 -12.84 -13.66 10.20
C ARG A 77 -12.92 -12.92 11.54
N SER A 78 -12.23 -11.79 11.68
CA SER A 78 -12.25 -10.97 12.90
C SER A 78 -13.64 -10.39 13.18
N ILE A 79 -14.38 -9.97 12.15
CA ILE A 79 -15.78 -9.52 12.28
C ILE A 79 -16.68 -10.67 12.74
N ARG A 80 -16.52 -11.87 12.17
CA ARG A 80 -17.33 -13.04 12.55
C ARG A 80 -17.10 -13.48 14.00
N ARG A 81 -15.90 -13.26 14.55
CA ARG A 81 -15.57 -13.58 15.95
C ARG A 81 -16.01 -12.50 16.95
N GLY A 82 -16.46 -11.34 16.46
CA GLY A 82 -16.80 -10.21 17.32
C GLY A 82 -15.60 -9.69 18.12
N GLU A 83 -14.37 -9.85 17.58
CA GLU A 83 -13.15 -9.37 18.25
C GLU A 83 -13.20 -7.83 18.27
N VAL A 84 -13.44 -7.30 19.46
CA VAL A 84 -13.46 -5.87 19.78
C VAL A 84 -12.16 -5.49 20.48
N THR A 85 -11.67 -4.29 20.23
CA THR A 85 -10.47 -3.78 20.92
C THR A 85 -10.73 -3.64 22.42
N GLU A 86 -9.72 -3.98 23.23
CA GLU A 86 -9.85 -4.17 24.69
C GLU A 86 -10.22 -2.89 25.44
N PHE A 87 -9.75 -1.73 24.98
CA PHE A 87 -10.02 -0.43 25.62
C PHE A 87 -10.93 0.49 24.79
N LEU A 88 -10.85 0.44 23.45
CA LEU A 88 -11.63 1.35 22.58
C LEU A 88 -13.01 0.77 22.14
N GLY A 89 -13.25 -0.53 22.27
CA GLY A 89 -14.53 -1.17 21.95
C GLY A 89 -14.93 -1.17 20.46
N ILE A 90 -14.02 -0.76 19.57
CA ILE A 90 -14.24 -0.76 18.12
C ILE A 90 -13.96 -2.17 17.59
N SER A 91 -14.76 -2.65 16.63
CA SER A 91 -14.44 -3.91 15.95
C SER A 91 -13.20 -3.73 15.07
N SER A 92 -12.10 -4.40 15.42
CA SER A 92 -10.83 -4.37 14.68
C SER A 92 -11.00 -4.71 13.20
N GLY A 93 -12.03 -5.51 12.89
CA GLY A 93 -12.37 -5.91 11.53
C GLY A 93 -12.60 -4.76 10.53
N TYR A 94 -13.16 -3.62 10.96
CA TYR A 94 -13.36 -2.47 10.06
C TYR A 94 -12.04 -1.82 9.63
N ILE A 95 -11.08 -1.72 10.54
CA ILE A 95 -9.76 -1.13 10.27
C ILE A 95 -8.98 -2.07 9.34
N VAL A 96 -9.06 -3.39 9.58
CA VAL A 96 -8.42 -4.39 8.74
C VAL A 96 -9.00 -4.38 7.31
N GLN A 97 -10.32 -4.20 7.16
CA GLN A 97 -10.93 -4.03 5.82
C GLN A 97 -10.48 -2.74 5.13
N TYR A 98 -10.33 -1.64 5.87
CA TYR A 98 -9.80 -0.39 5.31
C TYR A 98 -8.38 -0.59 4.75
N ILE A 99 -7.51 -1.27 5.51
CA ILE A 99 -6.15 -1.60 5.08
C ILE A 99 -6.16 -2.47 3.81
N ALA A 100 -7.08 -3.42 3.71
CA ALA A 100 -7.22 -4.26 2.52
C ALA A 100 -7.61 -3.44 1.28
N ILE A 101 -8.58 -2.53 1.41
CA ILE A 101 -9.02 -1.64 0.32
C ILE A 101 -7.86 -0.74 -0.13
N MET A 102 -7.12 -0.15 0.80
CA MET A 102 -5.96 0.69 0.47
C MET A 102 -4.81 -0.11 -0.17
N SER A 103 -4.64 -1.39 0.20
CA SER A 103 -3.68 -2.28 -0.44
C SER A 103 -4.06 -2.57 -1.89
N TRP A 104 -5.36 -2.76 -2.18
CA TRP A 104 -5.85 -2.87 -3.56
C TRP A 104 -5.71 -1.56 -4.33
N ALA A 105 -5.97 -0.42 -3.72
CA ALA A 105 -5.73 0.89 -4.33
C ALA A 105 -4.25 1.07 -4.71
N THR A 106 -3.33 0.60 -3.87
CA THR A 106 -1.89 0.60 -4.13
C THR A 106 -1.53 -0.31 -5.30
N ALA A 107 -2.08 -1.53 -5.36
CA ALA A 107 -1.90 -2.43 -6.49
C ALA A 107 -2.39 -1.81 -7.80
N LEU A 108 -3.57 -1.19 -7.78
CA LEU A 108 -4.15 -0.49 -8.92
C LEU A 108 -3.25 0.68 -9.35
N GLY A 109 -2.80 1.51 -8.40
CA GLY A 109 -1.82 2.58 -8.66
C GLY A 109 -0.56 2.07 -9.34
N MET A 110 -0.05 0.91 -8.91
CA MET A 110 1.15 0.30 -9.48
C MET A 110 0.93 -0.26 -10.90
N ILE A 111 -0.26 -0.84 -11.17
CA ILE A 111 -0.67 -1.22 -12.54
C ILE A 111 -0.76 0.01 -13.43
N THR A 112 -1.45 1.05 -12.96
CA THR A 112 -1.64 2.29 -13.74
C THR A 112 -0.29 2.90 -14.11
N TYR A 113 0.64 2.94 -13.16
CA TYR A 113 2.03 3.37 -13.39
C TYR A 113 2.75 2.49 -14.43
N GLY A 114 2.65 1.16 -14.31
CA GLY A 114 3.21 0.23 -15.30
C GLY A 114 2.70 0.46 -16.71
N VAL A 115 1.40 0.81 -16.86
CA VAL A 115 0.78 1.14 -18.15
C VAL A 115 1.25 2.49 -18.69
N TYR A 116 1.33 3.54 -17.87
CA TYR A 116 1.84 4.85 -18.30
C TYR A 116 3.28 4.77 -18.82
N ARG A 117 4.11 3.90 -18.24
CA ARG A 117 5.50 3.65 -18.69
C ARG A 117 5.60 3.09 -20.11
N ILE A 118 4.60 2.31 -20.54
CA ILE A 118 4.52 1.79 -21.90
C ILE A 118 4.11 2.91 -22.86
N PHE A 119 3.08 3.69 -22.50
CA PHE A 119 2.54 4.75 -23.36
C PHE A 119 3.47 5.94 -23.58
N PHE A 120 4.21 6.38 -22.56
CA PHE A 120 5.12 7.54 -22.69
C PHE A 120 6.36 7.25 -23.55
N GLN A 121 6.52 6.00 -23.99
CA GLN A 121 7.71 5.50 -24.65
C GLN A 121 7.65 5.54 -26.17
N ASP A 122 6.46 5.71 -26.73
CA ASP A 122 6.21 5.66 -28.17
C ASP A 122 6.59 6.95 -28.91
N LYS A 123 7.02 8.00 -28.17
CA LYS A 123 7.35 9.31 -28.72
C LYS A 123 8.86 9.58 -28.73
N SER A 124 9.63 8.65 -29.29
CA SER A 124 11.04 8.90 -29.67
C SER A 124 11.46 7.92 -30.76
N ASN A 125 10.90 8.08 -31.95
CA ASN A 125 11.51 7.67 -33.21
C ASN A 125 11.52 8.89 -34.14
#